data_AF-G9ZUL1-F1
#
_entry.id   AF-G9ZUL1-F1
#
_cell.length_a   1.000
_cell.length_b   1.000
_cell.length_c   1.000
_cell.angle_alpha   90.00
_cell.angle_beta   90.00
_cell.angle_gamma   90.00
#
_symmetry.space_group_name_H-M   'P 1'
#
loop_
_entity.id
_entity.type
_entity.pdbx_description
1 polymer ?
#
loop_
_entity_poly.entity_id
_entity_poly.type
_entity_poly.pdbx_seq_one_letter_code
_entity_poly.pdbx_strand_id
1 'polypeptide(L)'
;MSPRLAALGLALTLMAGTGVALAEDRAPTAEERSRIEGALRSQGFNDWGRIELDDGIWKIDDARGGQNDRRRDIRLTPDDLRLIDTSIPDRDATPEERSRIEQALRGQGFTAFGDIELDDGLWEVDNARHSDGHLYDLKLERESLRILHREQDHDGRRRG
;
A
#
# COMPACT_ATOMS: atom_id res chain seq x y z
N MET A 1 35.76 48.86 31.45
CA MET A 1 35.09 48.90 30.12
C MET A 1 34.35 47.59 29.97
N SER A 2 33.01 47.61 29.97
CA SER A 2 32.17 46.44 29.66
C SER A 2 31.92 46.35 28.16
N PRO A 3 31.65 45.15 27.63
CA PRO A 3 30.29 44.78 27.20
C PRO A 3 29.89 43.41 27.78
N ARG A 4 28.71 43.16 28.39
CA ARG A 4 27.29 43.10 27.96
C ARG A 4 26.90 41.99 26.96
N LEU A 5 26.14 41.01 27.51
CA LEU A 5 25.03 40.19 26.94
C LEU A 5 25.44 39.07 25.95
N ALA A 6 24.82 37.88 25.85
CA ALA A 6 23.46 37.35 26.07
C ALA A 6 23.54 35.83 26.38
N ALA A 7 22.80 35.20 27.31
CA ALA A 7 21.38 34.77 27.33
C ALA A 7 20.95 33.72 26.27
N LEU A 8 20.40 32.59 26.77
CA LEU A 8 19.39 31.64 26.23
C LEU A 8 19.51 31.21 24.76
N GLY A 9 19.44 29.94 24.35
CA GLY A 9 18.72 28.78 24.88
C GLY A 9 18.19 27.95 23.68
N LEU A 10 17.57 26.81 24.02
CA LEU A 10 16.77 25.92 23.17
C LEU A 10 17.48 24.73 22.51
N ALA A 11 17.55 23.64 23.28
CA ALA A 11 17.48 22.29 22.73
C ALA A 11 16.09 22.07 22.14
N LEU A 12 16.01 21.70 20.86
CA LEU A 12 14.81 21.10 20.28
C LEU A 12 15.20 19.74 19.70
N THR A 13 14.95 18.71 20.50
CA THR A 13 15.01 17.32 20.07
C THR A 13 13.87 17.09 19.08
N LEU A 14 14.16 17.03 17.78
CA LEU A 14 13.20 16.45 16.84
C LEU A 14 13.20 14.93 17.06
N MET A 15 12.23 14.44 17.84
CA MET A 15 11.77 13.07 17.70
C MET A 15 11.05 12.99 16.34
N ALA A 16 11.73 12.48 15.33
CA ALA A 16 11.07 11.96 14.14
C ALA A 16 10.30 10.72 14.58
N GLY A 17 9.03 10.91 14.95
CA GLY A 17 8.11 9.80 15.12
C GLY A 17 7.95 9.12 13.76
N THR A 18 8.46 7.91 13.61
CA THR A 18 8.08 7.00 12.53
C THR A 18 6.68 6.47 12.83
N GLY A 19 5.68 7.35 12.73
CA GLY A 19 4.31 6.94 12.56
C GLY A 19 4.18 6.45 11.13
N VAL A 20 3.85 5.16 10.95
CA VAL A 20 3.41 4.65 9.65
C VAL A 20 2.19 5.48 9.27
N ALA A 21 2.32 6.33 8.26
CA ALA A 21 1.18 7.03 7.70
C ALA A 21 0.24 5.97 7.14
N LEU A 22 -0.91 5.82 7.80
CA LEU A 22 -2.03 5.04 7.29
C LEU A 22 -2.40 5.62 5.93
N ALA A 23 -2.46 4.79 4.90
CA ALA A 23 -2.66 5.24 3.54
C ALA A 23 -4.14 5.59 3.32
N GLU A 24 -4.54 6.78 3.78
CA GLU A 24 -5.76 7.44 3.32
C GLU A 24 -5.59 7.84 1.85
N ASP A 25 -6.69 7.79 1.09
CA ASP A 25 -6.76 8.27 -0.28
C ASP A 25 -6.15 9.66 -0.42
N ARG A 26 -5.05 9.76 -1.17
CA ARG A 26 -4.33 11.03 -1.30
C ARG A 26 -3.64 11.22 -2.64
N ALA A 27 -3.52 12.48 -3.01
CA ALA A 27 -2.61 12.88 -4.08
C ALA A 27 -1.14 12.61 -3.68
N PRO A 28 -0.25 12.31 -4.64
CA PRO A 28 1.17 12.22 -4.39
C PRO A 28 1.74 13.57 -3.99
N THR A 29 2.75 13.56 -3.11
CA THR A 29 3.66 14.69 -2.92
C THR A 29 4.42 14.97 -4.22
N ALA A 30 5.04 16.15 -4.32
CA ALA A 30 5.82 16.52 -5.50
C ALA A 30 6.98 15.53 -5.78
N GLU A 31 7.63 15.05 -4.72
CA GLU A 31 8.72 14.07 -4.82
C GLU A 31 8.21 12.69 -5.27
N GLU A 32 7.11 12.19 -4.68
CA GLU A 32 6.47 10.95 -5.12
C GLU A 32 6.03 11.04 -6.57
N ARG A 33 5.37 12.13 -6.97
CA ARG A 33 4.96 12.37 -8.35
C ARG A 33 6.15 12.28 -9.30
N SER A 34 7.25 12.98 -9.01
CA SER A 34 8.44 12.95 -9.87
C SER A 34 9.02 11.53 -10.00
N ARG A 35 9.02 10.74 -8.91
CA ARG A 35 9.50 9.35 -8.94
C ARG A 35 8.56 8.45 -9.75
N ILE A 36 7.26 8.56 -9.53
CA ILE A 36 6.23 7.79 -10.26
C ILE A 36 6.29 8.09 -11.75
N GLU A 37 6.31 9.36 -12.14
CA GLU A 37 6.39 9.72 -13.56
C GLU A 37 7.70 9.26 -14.21
N GLY A 38 8.81 9.28 -13.48
CA GLY A 38 10.07 8.70 -13.93
C GLY A 38 9.95 7.19 -14.18
N ALA A 39 9.34 6.46 -13.23
CA ALA A 39 9.08 5.03 -13.36
C ALA A 39 8.15 4.72 -14.54
N LEU A 40 7.06 5.47 -14.71
CA LEU A 40 6.13 5.33 -15.83
C LEU A 40 6.85 5.49 -17.18
N ARG A 41 7.66 6.55 -17.34
CA ARG A 41 8.46 6.74 -18.57
C ARG A 41 9.44 5.61 -18.82
N SER A 42 10.11 5.12 -17.77
CA SER A 42 11.04 4.00 -17.89
C SER A 42 10.36 2.69 -18.30
N GLN A 43 9.08 2.55 -17.97
CA GLN A 43 8.22 1.42 -18.34
C GLN A 43 7.51 1.64 -19.70
N GLY A 44 7.80 2.74 -20.40
CA GLY A 44 7.30 3.02 -21.75
C GLY A 44 5.96 3.76 -21.81
N PHE A 45 5.41 4.19 -20.67
CA PHE A 45 4.23 5.05 -20.63
C PHE A 45 4.62 6.49 -21.01
N ASN A 46 3.75 7.17 -21.76
CA ASN A 46 4.03 8.51 -22.26
C ASN A 46 2.89 9.51 -22.04
N ASP A 47 1.72 9.04 -21.58
CA ASP A 47 0.55 9.84 -21.23
C ASP A 47 -0.18 9.15 -20.07
N TRP A 48 -0.73 9.92 -19.14
CA TRP A 48 -1.50 9.43 -17.98
C TRP A 48 -2.33 10.56 -17.37
N GLY A 49 -3.39 10.18 -16.69
CA GLY A 49 -4.29 11.07 -15.97
C GLY A 49 -3.86 11.29 -14.53
N ARG A 50 -4.80 11.07 -13.61
CA ARG A 50 -4.58 11.26 -12.18
C ARG A 50 -3.59 10.22 -11.66
N ILE A 51 -2.82 10.63 -10.65
CA ILE A 51 -2.05 9.73 -9.80
C ILE A 51 -2.59 9.92 -8.39
N GLU A 52 -2.98 8.84 -7.73
CA GLU A 52 -3.47 8.81 -6.35
C GLU A 52 -2.92 7.58 -5.62
N LEU A 53 -2.68 7.72 -4.32
CA LEU A 53 -2.44 6.60 -3.42
C LEU A 53 -3.81 6.20 -2.87
N ASP A 54 -4.21 4.97 -3.13
CA ASP A 54 -5.53 4.39 -2.83
C ASP A 54 -5.26 3.04 -2.16
N ASP A 55 -5.74 2.87 -0.93
CA ASP A 55 -5.41 1.72 -0.06
C ASP A 55 -3.91 1.40 -0.05
N GLY A 56 -3.07 2.44 0.02
CA GLY A 56 -1.61 2.28 0.03
C GLY A 56 -1.01 1.73 -1.26
N ILE A 57 -1.77 1.67 -2.36
CA ILE A 57 -1.33 1.28 -3.70
C ILE A 57 -1.39 2.51 -4.61
N TRP A 58 -0.39 2.71 -5.46
CA TRP A 58 -0.48 3.80 -6.43
C TRP A 58 -1.43 3.41 -7.56
N LYS A 59 -2.45 4.23 -7.78
CA LYS A 59 -3.35 4.15 -8.91
C LYS A 59 -3.07 5.28 -9.89
N ILE A 60 -3.01 4.94 -11.17
CA ILE A 60 -2.78 5.87 -12.26
C ILE A 60 -3.89 5.69 -13.29
N ASP A 61 -4.71 6.72 -13.44
CA ASP A 61 -5.85 6.70 -14.35
C ASP A 61 -5.39 6.95 -15.80
N ASP A 62 -6.10 6.37 -16.77
CA ASP A 62 -5.95 6.70 -18.19
C ASP A 62 -4.51 6.57 -18.75
N ALA A 63 -3.67 5.74 -18.14
CA ALA A 63 -2.29 5.53 -18.58
C ALA A 63 -2.26 4.95 -20.01
N ARG A 64 -1.39 5.51 -20.84
CA ARG A 64 -1.18 5.12 -22.25
C ARG A 64 0.29 4.85 -22.53
N GLY A 65 0.55 3.81 -23.30
CA GLY A 65 1.87 3.33 -23.67
C GLY A 65 2.24 2.05 -22.91
N GLY A 66 3.54 1.75 -22.89
CA GLY A 66 4.03 0.45 -22.42
C GLY A 66 3.73 -0.66 -23.44
N GLN A 67 3.09 -1.74 -23.00
CA GLN A 67 2.83 -2.93 -23.85
C GLN A 67 1.68 -2.73 -24.85
N ASN A 68 0.76 -1.78 -24.59
CA ASN A 68 -0.34 -1.44 -25.48
C ASN A 68 -0.63 0.06 -25.43
N ASP A 69 -1.01 0.66 -26.56
CA ASP A 69 -1.27 2.11 -26.64
C ASP A 69 -2.73 2.48 -26.26
N ARG A 70 -3.41 1.60 -25.52
CA ARG A 70 -4.78 1.87 -25.04
C ARG A 70 -4.71 2.55 -23.68
N ARG A 71 -5.60 3.52 -23.47
CA ARG A 71 -5.81 4.10 -22.15
C ARG A 71 -6.41 3.06 -21.23
N ARG A 72 -5.84 2.94 -20.04
CA ARG A 72 -6.33 2.07 -18.98
C ARG A 72 -5.80 2.54 -17.64
N ASP A 73 -6.52 2.20 -16.60
CA ASP A 73 -6.04 2.40 -15.25
C ASP A 73 -4.98 1.34 -14.94
N ILE A 74 -3.92 1.75 -14.26
CA ILE A 74 -2.83 0.85 -13.84
C ILE A 74 -2.54 1.07 -12.37
N ARG A 75 -2.03 0.01 -11.73
CA ARG A 75 -1.58 0.06 -10.35
C ARG A 75 -0.08 -0.20 -10.26
N LEU A 76 0.57 0.51 -9.35
CA LEU A 76 1.97 0.27 -9.00
C LEU A 76 2.10 -0.06 -7.52
N THR A 77 3.02 -0.96 -7.20
CA THR A 77 3.45 -1.19 -5.83
C THR A 77 3.96 0.12 -5.18
N PRO A 78 3.69 0.34 -3.88
CA PRO A 78 3.93 1.63 -3.23
C PRO A 78 5.41 2.02 -3.14
N ASP A 79 6.28 1.04 -3.01
CA ASP A 79 7.68 1.19 -2.64
C ASP A 79 8.65 1.12 -3.83
N ASP A 80 8.47 0.12 -4.70
CA ASP A 80 9.36 -0.13 -5.84
C ASP A 80 8.73 0.18 -7.21
N LEU A 81 7.51 0.72 -7.23
CA LEU A 81 6.83 1.25 -8.42
C LEU A 81 6.70 0.25 -9.58
N ARG A 82 6.56 -1.03 -9.25
CA ARG A 82 6.35 -2.11 -10.21
C ARG A 82 4.88 -2.21 -10.58
N LEU A 83 4.63 -2.48 -11.87
CA LEU A 83 3.29 -2.71 -12.38
C LEU A 83 2.63 -3.93 -11.72
N ILE A 84 1.43 -3.73 -11.21
CA ILE A 84 0.51 -4.79 -10.77
C ILE A 84 -0.33 -5.20 -11.98
N ASP A 85 -0.40 -6.50 -12.26
CA ASP A 85 -1.15 -7.03 -13.40
C ASP A 85 -2.64 -7.12 -13.07
N THR A 86 -3.38 -6.04 -13.35
CA THR A 86 -4.83 -5.96 -13.17
C THR A 86 -5.63 -6.68 -14.27
N SER A 87 -4.97 -7.37 -15.22
CA SER A 87 -5.68 -8.11 -16.26
C SER A 87 -6.14 -9.50 -15.84
N ILE A 88 -5.70 -9.94 -14.66
CA ILE A 88 -6.08 -11.23 -14.09
C ILE A 88 -7.50 -11.11 -13.53
N PRO A 89 -8.43 -12.02 -13.88
CA PRO A 89 -9.80 -11.93 -13.41
C PRO A 89 -9.91 -12.14 -11.91
N ASP A 90 -10.84 -11.39 -11.31
CA ASP A 90 -11.17 -11.52 -9.90
C ASP A 90 -11.80 -12.89 -9.62
N ARG A 91 -11.47 -13.45 -8.45
CA ARG A 91 -11.94 -14.78 -8.03
C ARG A 91 -11.56 -15.10 -6.59
N ASP A 92 -12.30 -16.02 -6.00
CA ASP A 92 -11.87 -16.67 -4.76
C ASP A 92 -10.51 -17.37 -4.92
N ALA A 93 -9.75 -17.40 -3.83
CA ALA A 93 -8.57 -18.23 -3.73
C ALA A 93 -8.95 -19.72 -3.81
N THR A 94 -8.17 -20.48 -4.57
CA THR A 94 -8.24 -21.95 -4.51
C THR A 94 -7.82 -22.45 -3.12
N PRO A 95 -8.20 -23.68 -2.71
CA PRO A 95 -7.77 -24.23 -1.42
C PRO A 95 -6.24 -24.23 -1.24
N GLU A 96 -5.49 -24.50 -2.30
CA GLU A 96 -4.03 -24.49 -2.29
C GLU A 96 -3.46 -23.08 -2.11
N GLU A 97 -4.00 -22.09 -2.84
CA GLU A 97 -3.60 -20.69 -2.70
C GLU A 97 -3.93 -20.15 -1.31
N ARG A 98 -5.15 -20.42 -0.83
CA ARG A 98 -5.60 -20.08 0.52
C ARG A 98 -4.62 -20.62 1.56
N SER A 99 -4.31 -21.91 1.52
CA SER A 99 -3.37 -22.55 2.45
C SER A 99 -1.99 -21.86 2.45
N ARG A 100 -1.46 -21.54 1.27
CA ARG A 100 -0.18 -20.84 1.11
C ARG A 100 -0.22 -19.42 1.69
N ILE A 101 -1.28 -18.66 1.44
CA ILE A 101 -1.47 -17.30 1.95
C ILE A 101 -1.59 -17.31 3.47
N GLU A 102 -2.45 -18.16 4.02
CA GLU A 102 -2.61 -18.30 5.46
C GLU A 102 -1.30 -18.71 6.15
N GLN A 103 -0.51 -19.60 5.55
CA GLN A 103 0.80 -19.99 6.08
C GLN A 103 1.76 -18.79 6.13
N ALA A 104 1.84 -18.00 5.05
CA ALA A 104 2.67 -16.81 5.00
C ALA A 104 2.27 -15.78 6.06
N LEU A 105 0.96 -15.56 6.25
CA LEU A 105 0.43 -14.62 7.23
C LEU A 105 0.55 -15.11 8.68
N ARG A 106 0.45 -16.42 8.94
CA ARG A 106 0.75 -16.98 10.27
C ARG A 106 2.18 -16.68 10.71
N GLY A 107 3.12 -16.68 9.78
CA GLY A 107 4.51 -16.26 10.03
C GLY A 107 4.64 -14.78 10.45
N GLN A 108 3.62 -13.96 10.20
CA GLN A 108 3.58 -12.54 10.53
C GLN A 108 2.70 -12.22 11.75
N GLY A 109 2.19 -13.24 12.47
CA GLY A 109 1.39 -13.06 13.69
C GLY A 109 -0.12 -13.10 13.51
N PHE A 110 -0.61 -13.38 12.30
CA PHE A 110 -2.03 -13.62 12.07
C PHE A 110 -2.45 -15.03 12.50
N THR A 111 -3.69 -15.15 12.98
CA THR A 111 -4.18 -16.35 13.68
C THR A 111 -5.47 -16.91 13.09
N ALA A 112 -6.29 -16.08 12.45
CA ALA A 112 -7.50 -16.47 11.73
C ALA A 112 -7.74 -15.54 10.55
N PHE A 113 -8.48 -16.00 9.55
CA PHE A 113 -8.66 -15.34 8.25
C PHE A 113 -10.12 -15.47 7.82
N GLY A 114 -10.69 -14.40 7.25
CA GLY A 114 -11.98 -14.42 6.59
C GLY A 114 -11.88 -14.88 5.15
N ASP A 115 -12.48 -14.12 4.25
CA ASP A 115 -12.43 -14.38 2.83
C ASP A 115 -11.04 -14.03 2.26
N ILE A 116 -10.64 -14.77 1.22
CA ILE A 116 -9.39 -14.56 0.52
C ILE A 116 -9.70 -14.60 -0.97
N GLU A 117 -9.55 -13.46 -1.62
CA GLU A 117 -9.92 -13.27 -3.01
C GLU A 117 -8.75 -12.64 -3.76
N LEU A 118 -8.62 -13.00 -5.03
CA LEU A 118 -7.80 -12.25 -5.97
C LEU A 118 -8.69 -11.14 -6.53
N ASP A 119 -8.32 -9.88 -6.31
CA ASP A 119 -9.01 -8.71 -6.84
C ASP A 119 -7.96 -7.74 -7.37
N ASP A 120 -8.16 -7.20 -8.57
CA ASP A 120 -7.31 -6.17 -9.17
C ASP A 120 -5.82 -6.56 -9.21
N GLY A 121 -5.54 -7.86 -9.36
CA GLY A 121 -4.20 -8.43 -9.41
C GLY A 121 -3.48 -8.57 -8.05
N LEU A 122 -4.18 -8.33 -6.94
CA LEU A 122 -3.70 -8.46 -5.56
C LEU A 122 -4.51 -9.52 -4.80
N TRP A 123 -3.91 -10.13 -3.79
CA TRP A 123 -4.70 -10.90 -2.82
C TRP A 123 -5.29 -9.96 -1.79
N GLU A 124 -6.61 -9.99 -1.64
CA GLU A 124 -7.31 -9.35 -0.54
C GLU A 124 -7.65 -10.40 0.53
N VAL A 125 -7.42 -10.07 1.80
CA VAL A 125 -7.71 -10.95 2.94
C VAL A 125 -8.50 -10.15 3.95
N ASP A 126 -9.76 -10.52 4.10
CA ASP A 126 -10.69 -9.82 4.97
C ASP A 126 -10.64 -10.37 6.40
N ASN A 127 -10.89 -9.49 7.36
CA ASN A 127 -11.07 -9.87 8.76
C ASN A 127 -9.92 -10.74 9.32
N ALA A 128 -8.69 -10.47 8.88
CA ALA A 128 -7.51 -11.19 9.34
C ALA A 128 -7.24 -10.86 10.81
N ARG A 129 -7.40 -11.84 11.69
CA ARG A 129 -7.17 -11.68 13.13
C ARG A 129 -5.68 -11.73 13.43
N HIS A 130 -5.13 -10.63 13.93
CA HIS A 130 -3.76 -10.59 14.40
C HIS A 130 -3.66 -10.91 15.90
N SER A 131 -2.48 -11.35 16.35
CA SER A 131 -2.23 -11.70 17.75
C SER A 131 -2.32 -10.51 18.72
N ASP A 132 -2.37 -9.28 18.20
CA ASP A 132 -2.65 -8.07 18.98
C ASP A 132 -4.13 -7.93 19.37
N GLY A 133 -5.00 -8.81 18.87
CA GLY A 133 -6.43 -8.84 19.18
C GLY A 133 -7.30 -8.06 18.20
N HIS A 134 -6.72 -7.44 17.17
CA HIS A 134 -7.45 -6.68 16.16
C HIS A 134 -7.69 -7.48 14.88
N LEU A 135 -8.70 -7.04 14.12
CA LEU A 135 -8.99 -7.51 12.77
C LEU A 135 -8.39 -6.53 11.78
N TYR A 136 -7.94 -7.06 10.65
CA TYR A 136 -7.33 -6.28 9.59
C TYR A 136 -7.80 -6.76 8.23
N ASP A 137 -8.00 -5.82 7.33
CA ASP A 137 -8.14 -6.08 5.91
C ASP A 137 -6.78 -5.85 5.26
N LEU A 138 -6.33 -6.81 4.46
CA LEU A 138 -4.97 -6.86 3.94
C LEU A 138 -4.99 -6.92 2.43
N LYS A 139 -4.11 -6.16 1.78
CA LYS A 139 -3.77 -6.36 0.37
C LYS A 139 -2.35 -6.87 0.25
N LEU A 140 -2.16 -8.00 -0.43
CA LEU A 140 -0.87 -8.65 -0.61
C LEU A 140 -0.49 -8.71 -2.08
N GLU A 141 0.81 -8.61 -2.33
CA GLU A 141 1.34 -8.89 -3.65
C GLU A 141 1.13 -10.36 -4.03
N ARG A 142 0.59 -10.60 -5.23
CA ARG A 142 0.15 -11.92 -5.70
C ARG A 142 1.20 -13.03 -5.61
N GLU A 143 2.43 -12.72 -6.01
CA GLU A 143 3.52 -13.71 -6.11
C GLU A 143 4.30 -13.84 -4.80
N SER A 144 4.72 -12.70 -4.24
CA SER A 144 5.61 -12.67 -3.07
C SER A 144 4.88 -12.86 -1.74
N LEU A 145 3.56 -12.64 -1.73
CA LEU A 145 2.71 -12.60 -0.53
C LEU A 145 3.17 -11.54 0.50
N ARG A 146 3.92 -10.53 0.05
CA ARG A 146 4.26 -9.35 0.85
C ARG A 146 2.99 -8.54 1.07
N ILE A 147 2.74 -8.16 2.33
CA ILE A 147 1.66 -7.23 2.67
C ILE A 147 2.03 -5.86 2.10
N LEU A 148 1.20 -5.35 1.20
CA LEU A 148 1.32 -4.01 0.62
C LEU A 148 0.47 -3.00 1.38
N HIS A 149 -0.68 -3.43 1.89
CA HIS A 149 -1.60 -2.62 2.67
C HIS A 149 -2.17 -3.41 3.85
N ARG A 150 -2.42 -2.70 4.95
CA ARG A 150 -3.07 -3.21 6.15
C ARG A 150 -3.95 -2.11 6.73
N GLU A 151 -5.26 -2.32 6.68
CA GLU A 151 -6.25 -1.48 7.34
C GLU A 151 -6.76 -2.19 8.59
N GLN A 152 -6.87 -1.48 9.72
CA GLN A 152 -7.48 -2.04 10.92
C GLN A 152 -9.00 -1.87 10.82
N ASP A 153 -9.75 -2.98 10.79
CA ASP A 153 -11.20 -2.90 10.85
C ASP A 153 -11.61 -2.30 12.21
N HIS A 154 -12.21 -1.11 12.16
CA HIS A 154 -12.63 -0.36 13.33
C HIS A 154 -14.00 -0.79 13.87
N ASP A 155 -14.77 -1.64 13.17
CA ASP A 155 -16.13 -2.04 13.59
C ASP A 155 -16.21 -3.39 14.35
N GLY A 156 -15.06 -4.04 14.58
CA GLY A 156 -14.96 -5.29 15.36
C GLY A 156 -15.38 -5.22 16.85
N ARG A 157 -15.88 -4.08 17.36
CA ARG A 157 -16.34 -3.92 18.77
C ARG A 157 -17.79 -4.32 19.03
N ARG A 158 -18.54 -4.85 18.06
CA ARG A 158 -20.00 -5.05 18.23
C ARG A 158 -20.56 -6.46 18.22
N ARG A 159 -19.76 -7.53 18.31
CA ARG A 159 -20.31 -8.89 18.56
C ARG A 159 -19.43 -9.70 19.52
N GLY A 160 -19.61 -9.42 20.81
CA GLY A 160 -19.30 -10.31 21.92
C GLY A 160 -20.59 -10.71 22.62
#